data_AF-A0A158AJB8-F1
#
_entry.id   AF-A0A158AJB8-F1
#
_cell.length_a   1.000
_cell.length_b   1.000
_cell.length_c   1.000
_cell.angle_alpha   90.00
_cell.angle_beta   90.00
_cell.angle_gamma   90.00
#
_symmetry.space_group_name_H-M   'P 1'
#
loop_
_entity.id
_entity.type
_entity.pdbx_description
1 polymer ?
#
loop_
_entity_poly.entity_id
_entity_poly.type
_entity_poly.pdbx_seq_one_letter_code
_entity_poly.pdbx_strand_id
1 'polypeptide(L)'
;MAIEAGKKMTRFGLGIFALLLGMLLSACSGSDSGADTANASAQDRTTVKGYALSTVMWKQVPIGVCWDMSNADFATYTTQRNWSRLAVEASWEAHSGATFTGWQQCTNDPNYYGIRISIDDNAANGPHTQGLGTNLNNVVGGMVLDFTFRNWSPSCAGREEYCIRNVAAHEFGHALGFAHEQNRPDTPSTCNEPAQGTYGDMVIGAWDLASIMNYCNPDWNGNGQLSATDIVMAQMFYGAR
;
A
#
# COMPACT_ATOMS: atom_id res chain seq x y z
N MET A 1 -3.86 53.36 8.32
CA MET A 1 -3.96 54.33 7.21
C MET A 1 -4.30 53.51 5.96
N ALA A 2 -5.51 53.73 5.40
CA ALA A 2 -6.14 53.20 4.15
C ALA A 2 -6.16 51.65 3.97
N ILE A 3 -7.24 50.89 3.77
CA ILE A 3 -8.57 51.01 3.14
C ILE A 3 -8.59 51.54 1.70
N GLU A 4 -8.85 50.63 0.76
CA GLU A 4 -9.69 50.76 -0.48
C GLU A 4 -9.88 49.32 -1.01
N ALA A 5 -11.07 48.70 -1.19
CA ALA A 5 -12.37 49.06 -1.76
C ALA A 5 -12.37 49.21 -3.30
N GLY A 6 -12.90 48.20 -4.00
CA GLY A 6 -13.10 48.23 -5.46
C GLY A 6 -14.13 47.20 -5.95
N LYS A 7 -15.40 47.60 -5.90
CA LYS A 7 -16.62 46.88 -6.30
C LYS A 7 -16.78 46.83 -7.83
N LYS A 8 -17.38 45.76 -8.38
CA LYS A 8 -18.37 45.85 -9.48
C LYS A 8 -19.18 44.54 -9.65
N MET A 9 -20.47 44.63 -9.36
CA MET A 9 -21.53 43.73 -9.83
C MET A 9 -22.02 44.19 -11.20
N THR A 10 -22.48 43.27 -12.05
CA THR A 10 -23.77 43.41 -12.76
C THR A 10 -24.29 42.06 -13.27
N ARG A 11 -25.61 41.91 -13.19
CA ARG A 11 -26.47 40.73 -13.45
C ARG A 11 -26.99 40.75 -14.89
N PHE A 12 -27.44 39.63 -15.43
CA PHE A 12 -28.56 39.42 -16.41
C PHE A 12 -28.43 37.97 -16.93
N GLY A 13 -29.44 37.12 -17.10
CA GLY A 13 -30.90 37.19 -16.98
C GLY A 13 -31.47 35.76 -17.17
N LEU A 14 -32.66 35.54 -16.61
CA LEU A 14 -33.44 34.30 -16.67
C LEU A 14 -34.08 34.12 -18.06
N GLY A 15 -34.24 32.87 -18.52
CA GLY A 15 -35.08 32.53 -19.68
C GLY A 15 -35.54 31.08 -19.65
N ILE A 16 -36.80 30.86 -19.26
CA ILE A 16 -37.56 29.61 -19.35
C ILE A 16 -38.37 29.66 -20.65
N PHE A 17 -38.39 28.58 -21.43
CA PHE A 17 -39.45 28.33 -22.41
C PHE A 17 -39.78 26.83 -22.47
N ALA A 18 -41.07 26.54 -22.52
CA ALA A 18 -41.66 25.21 -22.37
C ALA A 18 -42.26 24.68 -23.67
N LEU A 19 -42.38 23.33 -23.71
CA LEU A 19 -43.39 22.50 -24.40
C LEU A 19 -43.59 22.61 -25.92
N LEU A 20 -43.51 21.47 -26.61
CA LEU A 20 -44.55 21.01 -27.55
C LEU A 20 -44.48 19.49 -27.79
N LEU A 21 -45.67 18.91 -27.96
CA LEU A 21 -46.06 17.51 -28.05
C LEU A 21 -46.15 17.06 -29.52
N GLY A 22 -45.93 15.77 -29.83
CA GLY A 22 -46.28 15.19 -31.14
C GLY A 22 -46.00 13.70 -31.28
N MET A 23 -47.05 12.88 -31.26
CA MET A 23 -47.05 11.44 -31.63
C MET A 23 -47.39 11.27 -33.12
N LEU A 24 -46.85 10.23 -33.80
CA LEU A 24 -47.59 9.09 -34.39
C LEU A 24 -46.82 8.34 -35.53
N LEU A 25 -46.72 7.01 -35.36
CA LEU A 25 -46.91 5.87 -36.28
C LEU A 25 -45.87 5.42 -37.34
N SER A 26 -45.39 4.18 -37.09
CA SER A 26 -45.27 2.97 -37.94
C SER A 26 -44.67 2.99 -39.35
N ALA A 27 -43.61 2.19 -39.56
CA ALA A 27 -43.55 1.13 -40.58
C ALA A 27 -42.38 0.15 -40.30
N CYS A 28 -42.65 -1.15 -40.43
CA CYS A 28 -41.68 -2.24 -40.31
C CYS A 28 -41.08 -2.62 -41.67
N SER A 29 -39.77 -2.86 -41.73
CA SER A 29 -39.05 -3.76 -42.65
C SER A 29 -37.65 -3.92 -42.07
N GLY A 30 -36.99 -5.07 -41.91
CA GLY A 30 -37.20 -6.43 -42.35
C GLY A 30 -35.82 -7.10 -42.23
N SER A 31 -35.74 -8.10 -41.36
CA SER A 31 -34.81 -9.24 -41.33
C SER A 31 -33.31 -9.07 -41.01
N ASP A 32 -32.94 -9.82 -39.97
CA ASP A 32 -31.73 -10.63 -39.73
C ASP A 32 -30.36 -9.95 -39.54
N SER A 33 -29.87 -10.00 -38.29
CA SER A 33 -28.74 -10.86 -37.92
C SER A 33 -28.52 -10.88 -36.40
N GLY A 34 -28.62 -12.08 -35.83
CA GLY A 34 -27.86 -12.66 -34.71
C GLY A 34 -27.21 -11.82 -33.61
N ALA A 35 -27.39 -12.37 -32.41
CA ALA A 35 -26.42 -12.46 -31.31
C ALA A 35 -26.41 -11.35 -30.24
N ASP A 36 -26.93 -11.78 -29.10
CA ASP A 36 -26.32 -11.65 -27.78
C ASP A 36 -26.39 -10.30 -27.06
N THR A 37 -27.46 -10.18 -26.26
CA THR A 37 -27.42 -9.51 -24.96
C THR A 37 -26.40 -10.22 -24.06
N ALA A 38 -25.12 -9.88 -24.21
CA ALA A 38 -24.07 -10.26 -23.27
C ALA A 38 -24.06 -9.27 -22.10
N ASN A 39 -24.65 -9.74 -21.01
CA ASN A 39 -24.29 -9.49 -19.62
C ASN A 39 -23.01 -8.65 -19.43
N ALA A 40 -23.16 -7.41 -18.95
CA ALA A 40 -22.04 -6.58 -18.48
C ALA A 40 -21.52 -7.12 -17.13
N SER A 41 -20.87 -8.28 -17.18
CA SER A 41 -20.09 -8.87 -16.10
C SER A 41 -18.70 -9.17 -16.67
N ALA A 42 -17.65 -8.67 -16.00
CA ALA A 42 -16.23 -8.74 -16.38
C ALA A 42 -15.72 -7.58 -17.27
N GLN A 43 -15.73 -6.36 -16.74
CA GLN A 43 -14.67 -5.42 -17.11
C GLN A 43 -13.40 -5.78 -16.32
N ASP A 44 -12.52 -6.48 -17.04
CA ASP A 44 -11.07 -6.37 -17.00
C ASP A 44 -10.34 -6.56 -15.64
N ARG A 45 -10.18 -7.84 -15.25
CA ARG A 45 -9.13 -8.30 -14.32
C ARG A 45 -7.80 -8.62 -15.05
N THR A 46 -7.55 -8.12 -16.27
CA THR A 46 -6.50 -8.68 -17.14
C THR A 46 -5.13 -8.05 -17.04
N THR A 47 -4.87 -7.15 -16.09
CA THR A 47 -3.49 -6.74 -15.77
C THR A 47 -3.26 -6.57 -14.27
N VAL A 48 -3.55 -7.61 -13.48
CA VAL A 48 -3.10 -7.68 -12.07
C VAL A 48 -1.60 -7.87 -12.08
N LYS A 49 -0.82 -7.07 -11.34
CA LYS A 49 0.65 -7.03 -11.36
C LYS A 49 1.27 -7.35 -9.96
N GLY A 50 2.59 -7.41 -9.75
CA GLY A 50 3.24 -7.65 -8.43
C GLY A 50 4.19 -8.87 -8.30
N TYR A 51 5.02 -8.93 -7.26
CA TYR A 51 5.97 -10.03 -7.02
C TYR A 51 5.87 -10.60 -5.60
N ALA A 52 5.29 -11.81 -5.48
CA ALA A 52 5.07 -12.47 -4.20
C ALA A 52 5.94 -13.70 -4.03
N LEU A 53 6.31 -14.02 -2.78
CA LEU A 53 6.80 -15.34 -2.41
C LEU A 53 5.62 -16.17 -1.87
N SER A 54 4.91 -16.85 -2.77
CA SER A 54 3.62 -17.50 -2.51
C SER A 54 3.65 -18.55 -1.38
N THR A 55 4.83 -19.12 -1.11
CA THR A 55 5.04 -20.16 -0.09
C THR A 55 5.07 -19.65 1.36
N VAL A 56 5.20 -18.32 1.57
CA VAL A 56 5.32 -17.72 2.91
C VAL A 56 4.12 -16.86 3.32
N MET A 57 2.98 -17.02 2.66
CA MET A 57 1.77 -16.27 2.99
C MET A 57 1.22 -16.70 4.35
N TRP A 58 0.76 -15.73 5.16
CA TRP A 58 0.15 -16.05 6.46
C TRP A 58 -1.18 -16.77 6.26
N LYS A 59 -1.33 -17.92 6.95
CA LYS A 59 -2.52 -18.77 6.80
C LYS A 59 -3.68 -18.35 7.70
N GLN A 60 -3.41 -17.50 8.67
CA GLN A 60 -4.37 -17.07 9.68
C GLN A 60 -4.17 -15.58 9.93
N VAL A 61 -5.30 -14.86 10.00
CA VAL A 61 -5.42 -13.46 10.39
C VAL A 61 -6.36 -13.37 11.62
N PRO A 62 -6.19 -12.38 12.51
CA PRO A 62 -5.19 -11.32 12.47
C PRO A 62 -3.77 -11.83 12.76
N ILE A 63 -2.77 -11.23 12.10
CA ILE A 63 -1.35 -11.49 12.32
C ILE A 63 -0.92 -10.69 13.57
N GLY A 64 -0.23 -11.33 14.51
CA GLY A 64 0.31 -10.63 15.67
C GLY A 64 1.37 -9.61 15.27
N VAL A 65 1.40 -8.46 15.93
CA VAL A 65 2.48 -7.49 15.90
C VAL A 65 2.85 -7.09 17.32
N CYS A 66 4.14 -7.04 17.64
CA CYS A 66 4.62 -6.51 18.91
C CYS A 66 5.93 -5.74 18.75
N TRP A 67 6.20 -4.87 19.73
CA TRP A 67 7.38 -4.01 19.78
C TRP A 67 8.47 -4.62 20.66
N ASP A 68 9.57 -5.02 20.05
CA ASP A 68 10.72 -5.66 20.70
C ASP A 68 11.76 -4.61 21.08
N MET A 69 11.50 -3.94 22.20
CA MET A 69 12.25 -2.77 22.67
C MET A 69 12.17 -2.65 24.19
N SER A 70 13.06 -1.83 24.76
CA SER A 70 13.07 -1.55 26.20
C SER A 70 11.80 -0.83 26.66
N ASN A 71 11.48 -0.91 27.96
CA ASN A 71 10.34 -0.15 28.53
C ASN A 71 10.49 1.36 28.34
N ALA A 72 11.73 1.87 28.37
CA ALA A 72 12.02 3.28 28.16
C ALA A 72 11.73 3.69 26.71
N ASP A 73 12.18 2.90 25.74
CA ASP A 73 11.94 3.18 24.31
C ASP A 73 10.46 3.04 23.96
N PHE A 74 9.77 2.04 24.52
CA PHE A 74 8.34 1.84 24.28
C PHE A 74 7.49 3.03 24.74
N ALA A 75 7.84 3.60 25.89
CA ALA A 75 7.22 4.81 26.41
C ALA A 75 7.58 6.03 25.54
N THR A 76 8.87 6.18 25.20
CA THR A 76 9.39 7.32 24.43
C THR A 76 8.79 7.41 23.03
N TYR A 77 8.72 6.30 22.30
CA TYR A 77 8.31 6.28 20.89
C TYR A 77 6.81 6.04 20.68
N THR A 78 5.97 6.40 21.65
CA THR A 78 4.51 6.18 21.55
C THR A 78 3.91 6.78 20.28
N THR A 79 4.35 7.98 19.90
CA THR A 79 3.86 8.67 18.68
C THR A 79 4.28 7.94 17.41
N GLN A 80 5.54 7.56 17.28
CA GLN A 80 6.11 6.89 16.10
C GLN A 80 5.53 5.49 15.90
N ARG A 81 5.34 4.74 17.01
CA ARG A 81 4.63 3.45 16.99
C ARG A 81 3.19 3.62 16.49
N ASN A 82 2.51 4.69 16.90
CA ASN A 82 1.15 4.96 16.43
C ASN A 82 1.10 5.37 14.96
N TRP A 83 2.06 6.17 14.46
CA TRP A 83 2.17 6.47 13.03
C TRP A 83 2.38 5.22 12.19
N SER A 84 3.24 4.30 12.65
CA SER A 84 3.48 3.01 11.99
C SER A 84 2.20 2.18 11.90
N ARG A 85 1.49 2.01 13.03
CA ARG A 85 0.21 1.30 13.07
C ARG A 85 -0.82 1.90 12.12
N LEU A 86 -0.98 3.23 12.16
CA LEU A 86 -1.94 3.93 11.31
C LEU A 86 -1.58 3.86 9.82
N ALA A 87 -0.30 3.80 9.47
CA ALA A 87 0.13 3.62 8.08
C ALA A 87 -0.26 2.25 7.55
N VAL A 88 -0.10 1.19 8.35
CA VAL A 88 -0.52 -0.18 8.01
C VAL A 88 -2.04 -0.27 7.89
N GLU A 89 -2.76 0.36 8.83
CA GLU A 89 -4.23 0.43 8.79
C GLU A 89 -4.74 1.12 7.52
N ALA A 90 -4.14 2.25 7.14
CA ALA A 90 -4.52 3.04 5.98
C ALA A 90 -4.07 2.43 4.62
N SER A 91 -3.15 1.47 4.64
CA SER A 91 -2.64 0.79 3.45
C SER A 91 -3.23 -0.62 3.34
N TRP A 92 -2.56 -1.61 3.93
CA TRP A 92 -2.88 -3.02 3.74
C TRP A 92 -4.23 -3.43 4.32
N GLU A 93 -4.59 -2.96 5.52
CA GLU A 93 -5.88 -3.33 6.15
C GLU A 93 -7.08 -2.60 5.52
N ALA A 94 -6.88 -1.39 5.00
CA ALA A 94 -7.91 -0.65 4.28
C ALA A 94 -8.29 -1.33 2.96
N HIS A 95 -7.35 -2.03 2.33
CA HIS A 95 -7.47 -2.50 0.96
C HIS A 95 -7.52 -4.03 0.80
N SER A 96 -7.35 -4.81 1.87
CA SER A 96 -7.40 -6.28 1.84
C SER A 96 -7.96 -6.87 3.14
N GLY A 97 -8.14 -8.19 3.19
CA GLY A 97 -8.50 -8.93 4.40
C GLY A 97 -7.32 -9.18 5.36
N ALA A 98 -6.11 -8.71 5.03
CA ALA A 98 -4.99 -8.72 5.96
C ALA A 98 -5.31 -7.81 7.16
N THR A 99 -5.12 -8.33 8.37
CA THR A 99 -5.35 -7.58 9.60
C THR A 99 -4.26 -7.89 10.62
N PHE A 100 -3.95 -6.92 11.48
CA PHE A 100 -2.88 -6.96 12.46
C PHE A 100 -3.38 -6.63 13.86
N THR A 101 -2.84 -7.30 14.87
CA THR A 101 -3.26 -7.12 16.27
C THR A 101 -2.07 -7.10 17.24
N GLY A 102 -2.31 -6.82 18.51
CA GLY A 102 -1.29 -6.76 19.56
C GLY A 102 -0.77 -5.34 19.77
N TRP A 103 0.16 -4.88 18.93
CA TRP A 103 0.78 -3.54 18.96
C TRP A 103 1.32 -3.09 20.35
N GLN A 104 1.48 -4.02 21.29
CA GLN A 104 2.09 -3.82 22.61
C GLN A 104 3.56 -4.25 22.59
N GLN A 105 4.30 -4.07 23.70
CA GLN A 105 5.63 -4.68 23.83
C GLN A 105 5.55 -6.19 23.66
N CYS A 106 6.57 -6.76 23.05
CA CYS A 106 6.70 -8.20 22.94
C CYS A 106 6.81 -8.83 24.33
N THR A 107 6.14 -9.97 24.49
CA THR A 107 6.35 -10.88 25.61
C THR A 107 7.30 -12.00 25.20
N ASN A 108 7.92 -12.68 26.17
CA ASN A 108 8.77 -13.85 25.92
C ASN A 108 7.96 -15.11 25.60
N ASP A 109 6.93 -15.01 24.74
CA ASP A 109 6.11 -16.15 24.33
C ASP A 109 6.84 -16.94 23.23
N PRO A 110 7.28 -18.18 23.48
CA PRO A 110 7.95 -19.00 22.48
C PRO A 110 7.01 -19.40 21.31
N ASN A 111 5.70 -19.32 21.49
CA ASN A 111 4.70 -19.67 20.49
C ASN A 111 4.00 -18.44 19.90
N TYR A 112 4.56 -17.24 20.08
CA TYR A 112 4.01 -16.03 19.50
C TYR A 112 3.82 -16.19 17.99
N TYR A 113 2.61 -15.93 17.50
CA TYR A 113 2.28 -15.99 16.08
C TYR A 113 2.20 -14.58 15.53
N GLY A 114 3.27 -14.11 14.89
CA GLY A 114 3.33 -12.75 14.39
C GLY A 114 4.73 -12.18 14.21
N ILE A 115 4.75 -10.87 13.97
CA ILE A 115 5.91 -10.05 13.63
C ILE A 115 6.41 -9.34 14.88
N ARG A 116 7.72 -9.39 15.12
CA ARG A 116 8.38 -8.63 16.19
C ARG A 116 9.18 -7.48 15.58
N ILE A 117 8.87 -6.26 15.99
CA ILE A 117 9.45 -5.04 15.43
C ILE A 117 10.46 -4.44 16.41
N SER A 118 11.71 -4.33 16.00
CA SER A 118 12.75 -3.58 16.72
C SER A 118 12.97 -2.20 16.10
N ILE A 119 13.56 -1.28 16.87
CA ILE A 119 13.94 0.05 16.41
C ILE A 119 15.44 0.19 16.44
N ASP A 120 16.04 0.59 15.32
CA ASP A 120 17.47 0.86 15.20
C ASP A 120 17.71 2.08 14.31
N ASP A 121 18.65 2.94 14.73
CA ASP A 121 19.10 4.11 13.97
C ASP A 121 20.58 3.91 13.65
N ASN A 122 20.84 3.21 12.57
CA ASN A 122 22.16 2.71 12.19
C ASN A 122 22.54 3.18 10.78
N ALA A 123 23.68 3.86 10.64
CA ALA A 123 24.14 4.38 9.34
C ALA A 123 24.31 3.30 8.26
N ALA A 124 24.61 2.06 8.65
CA ALA A 124 24.87 0.96 7.72
C ALA A 124 23.61 0.20 7.31
N ASN A 125 22.58 0.18 8.16
CA ASN A 125 21.39 -0.65 7.99
C ASN A 125 20.14 0.21 8.20
N GLY A 126 19.43 0.47 7.11
CA GLY A 126 18.11 1.11 7.17
C GLY A 126 17.02 0.15 7.65
N PRO A 127 15.76 0.59 7.63
CA PRO A 127 14.60 -0.27 7.83
C PRO A 127 14.62 -1.48 6.89
N HIS A 128 14.24 -2.64 7.41
CA HIS A 128 14.23 -3.91 6.67
C HIS A 128 13.45 -4.99 7.41
N THR A 129 13.19 -6.11 6.71
CA THR A 129 12.76 -7.37 7.30
C THR A 129 13.81 -8.47 7.11
N GLN A 130 13.86 -9.43 8.05
CA GLN A 130 14.69 -10.63 7.97
C GLN A 130 14.01 -11.73 7.14
N GLY A 131 13.51 -11.38 5.95
CA GLY A 131 12.75 -12.27 5.07
C GLY A 131 11.34 -11.75 4.78
N LEU A 132 10.50 -12.64 4.28
CA LEU A 132 9.16 -12.32 3.78
C LEU A 132 8.11 -13.16 4.52
N GLY A 133 6.92 -12.60 4.74
CA GLY A 133 5.77 -13.37 5.20
C GLY A 133 6.02 -14.12 6.52
N THR A 134 5.61 -15.38 6.55
CA THR A 134 5.77 -16.28 7.70
C THR A 134 7.22 -16.59 8.08
N ASN A 135 8.21 -16.24 7.26
CA ASN A 135 9.62 -16.33 7.67
C ASN A 135 9.93 -15.39 8.85
N LEU A 136 9.09 -14.36 9.05
CA LEU A 136 9.21 -13.41 10.16
C LEU A 136 8.55 -13.92 11.46
N ASN A 137 7.87 -15.07 11.41
CA ASN A 137 7.06 -15.55 12.54
C ASN A 137 7.91 -15.79 13.78
N ASN A 138 7.65 -14.99 14.83
CA ASN A 138 8.37 -14.97 16.10
C ASN A 138 9.89 -14.70 16.00
N VAL A 139 10.36 -14.12 14.90
CA VAL A 139 11.78 -13.77 14.75
C VAL A 139 12.08 -12.49 15.53
N VAL A 140 12.98 -12.57 16.52
CA VAL A 140 13.50 -11.41 17.27
C VAL A 140 14.12 -10.42 16.29
N GLY A 141 13.67 -9.17 16.32
CA GLY A 141 14.08 -8.17 15.33
C GLY A 141 13.75 -8.56 13.88
N GLY A 142 12.73 -9.39 13.67
CA GLY A 142 12.31 -9.86 12.34
C GLY A 142 11.93 -8.72 11.40
N MET A 143 11.43 -7.61 11.96
CA MET A 143 11.33 -6.33 11.27
C MET A 143 12.10 -5.28 12.08
N VAL A 144 12.86 -4.43 11.40
CA VAL A 144 13.56 -3.29 11.99
C VAL A 144 13.06 -2.01 11.33
N LEU A 145 12.66 -1.04 12.14
CA LEU A 145 12.29 0.30 11.67
C LEU A 145 13.23 1.35 12.28
N ASP A 146 13.28 2.53 11.66
CA ASP A 146 13.97 3.70 12.19
C ASP A 146 12.95 4.79 12.52
N PHE A 147 13.06 5.37 13.72
CA PHE A 147 12.18 6.42 14.23
C PHE A 147 12.86 7.78 14.37
N THR A 148 14.18 7.83 14.20
CA THR A 148 14.96 9.05 14.41
C THR A 148 15.71 9.50 13.17
N PHE A 149 16.09 8.58 12.27
CA PHE A 149 16.73 8.87 10.99
C PHE A 149 17.98 9.77 11.12
N ARG A 150 18.70 9.68 12.24
CA ARG A 150 19.85 10.56 12.48
C ARG A 150 21.06 10.07 11.70
N ASN A 151 21.22 8.76 11.61
CA ASN A 151 22.36 8.12 10.99
C ASN A 151 22.00 7.56 9.61
N TRP A 152 20.76 7.11 9.41
CA TRP A 152 20.26 6.61 8.13
C TRP A 152 19.17 7.54 7.57
N SER A 153 19.26 7.85 6.27
CA SER A 153 18.38 8.83 5.59
C SER A 153 18.17 10.16 6.35
N PRO A 154 19.24 10.95 6.63
CA PRO A 154 19.12 12.20 7.40
C PRO A 154 18.15 13.25 6.83
N SER A 155 17.76 13.12 5.56
CA SER A 155 16.68 13.93 4.96
C SER A 155 15.29 13.71 5.59
N CYS A 156 15.13 12.67 6.41
CA CYS A 156 13.94 12.38 7.19
C CYS A 156 13.92 13.08 8.56
N ALA A 157 15.05 13.60 9.04
CA ALA A 157 15.09 14.39 10.26
C ALA A 157 14.23 15.65 10.11
N GLY A 158 13.30 15.87 11.04
CA GLY A 158 12.27 16.91 10.99
C GLY A 158 11.05 16.59 10.09
N ARG A 159 11.00 15.40 9.49
CA ARG A 159 9.87 14.88 8.71
C ARG A 159 9.58 13.42 9.06
N GLU A 160 9.79 13.05 10.32
CA GLU A 160 9.76 11.68 10.80
C GLU A 160 8.41 11.03 10.55
N GLU A 161 7.29 11.74 10.74
CA GLU A 161 5.96 11.18 10.48
C GLU A 161 5.81 10.69 9.03
N TYR A 162 6.21 11.53 8.07
CA TYR A 162 6.16 11.16 6.66
C TYR A 162 7.01 9.92 6.39
N CYS A 163 8.25 9.91 6.87
CA CYS A 163 9.15 8.79 6.61
C CYS A 163 8.73 7.49 7.30
N ILE A 164 8.28 7.56 8.55
CA ILE A 164 7.80 6.41 9.31
C ILE A 164 6.59 5.79 8.63
N ARG A 165 5.64 6.60 8.15
CA ARG A 165 4.46 6.08 7.48
C ARG A 165 4.82 5.35 6.19
N ASN A 166 5.67 5.96 5.35
CA ASN A 166 6.09 5.38 4.08
C ASN A 166 6.89 4.08 4.27
N VAL A 167 7.85 4.09 5.20
CA VAL A 167 8.65 2.91 5.53
C VAL A 167 7.79 1.82 6.12
N ALA A 168 6.95 2.12 7.12
CA ALA A 168 6.12 1.10 7.75
C ALA A 168 5.18 0.42 6.75
N ALA A 169 4.56 1.18 5.84
CA ALA A 169 3.73 0.61 4.78
C ALA A 169 4.54 -0.31 3.85
N HIS A 170 5.77 0.07 3.47
CA HIS A 170 6.67 -0.77 2.66
C HIS A 170 7.08 -2.06 3.38
N GLU A 171 7.62 -1.96 4.60
CA GLU A 171 8.08 -3.12 5.37
C GLU A 171 6.94 -4.10 5.70
N PHE A 172 5.72 -3.60 5.87
CA PHE A 172 4.56 -4.48 6.02
C PHE A 172 4.15 -5.18 4.72
N GLY A 173 4.50 -4.65 3.55
CA GLY A 173 4.41 -5.39 2.29
C GLY A 173 5.34 -6.61 2.30
N HIS A 174 6.59 -6.45 2.74
CA HIS A 174 7.49 -7.57 2.97
C HIS A 174 6.95 -8.55 4.02
N ALA A 175 6.41 -8.03 5.11
CA ALA A 175 5.81 -8.86 6.15
C ALA A 175 4.58 -9.62 5.67
N LEU A 176 3.88 -9.16 4.64
CA LEU A 176 2.80 -9.90 3.97
C LEU A 176 3.30 -10.87 2.89
N GLY A 177 4.59 -10.89 2.61
CA GLY A 177 5.21 -11.85 1.69
C GLY A 177 5.54 -11.29 0.30
N PHE A 178 5.51 -9.96 0.12
CA PHE A 178 5.78 -9.32 -1.15
C PHE A 178 7.24 -8.94 -1.28
N ALA A 179 7.88 -9.37 -2.36
CA ALA A 179 9.25 -9.03 -2.67
C ALA A 179 9.32 -7.66 -3.35
N HIS A 180 10.52 -7.11 -3.42
CA HIS A 180 10.79 -5.90 -4.18
C HIS A 180 10.40 -6.05 -5.65
N GLU A 181 9.73 -5.05 -6.21
CA GLU A 181 9.27 -5.08 -7.61
C GLU A 181 10.47 -5.01 -8.58
N GLN A 182 11.56 -4.33 -8.22
CA GLN A 182 12.79 -4.32 -9.04
C GLN A 182 13.51 -5.67 -9.09
N ASN A 183 13.21 -6.60 -8.16
CA ASN A 183 13.77 -7.96 -8.19
C ASN A 183 13.11 -8.86 -9.25
N ARG A 184 12.07 -8.38 -9.93
CA ARG A 184 11.38 -9.20 -10.92
C ARG A 184 12.28 -9.51 -12.13
N PRO A 185 12.11 -10.69 -12.75
CA PRO A 185 12.86 -11.03 -13.95
C PRO A 185 12.48 -10.18 -15.18
N ASP A 186 11.32 -9.52 -15.16
CA ASP A 186 10.84 -8.63 -16.22
C ASP A 186 10.99 -7.12 -15.88
N THR A 187 11.81 -6.78 -14.87
CA THR A 187 12.16 -5.38 -14.56
C THR A 187 12.76 -4.70 -15.79
N PRO A 188 12.19 -3.57 -16.27
CA PRO A 188 12.68 -2.90 -17.46
C PRO A 188 14.05 -2.27 -17.20
N SER A 189 14.88 -2.16 -18.25
CA SER A 189 16.22 -1.55 -18.17
C SER A 189 16.21 -0.06 -17.80
N THR A 190 15.04 0.58 -17.73
CA THR A 190 14.90 1.95 -17.21
C THR A 190 14.97 2.01 -15.68
N CYS A 191 14.71 0.89 -15.00
CA CYS A 191 14.90 0.74 -13.57
C CYS A 191 16.34 0.27 -13.31
N ASN A 192 17.16 1.16 -12.76
CA ASN A 192 18.59 0.91 -12.52
C ASN A 192 18.91 0.62 -11.05
N GLU A 193 17.89 0.55 -10.19
CA GLU A 193 18.08 0.21 -8.79
C GLU A 193 18.51 -1.26 -8.65
N PRO A 194 19.50 -1.55 -7.80
CA PRO A 194 19.99 -2.91 -7.64
C PRO A 194 18.90 -3.78 -7.00
N ALA A 195 18.87 -5.05 -7.41
CA ALA A 195 18.05 -6.04 -6.72
C ALA A 195 18.54 -6.23 -5.28
N GLN A 196 17.61 -6.40 -4.35
CA GLN A 196 17.92 -6.51 -2.92
C GLN A 196 16.95 -7.45 -2.21
N GLY A 197 17.46 -8.23 -1.25
CA GLY A 197 16.65 -9.04 -0.36
C GLY A 197 16.14 -10.33 -1.01
N THR A 198 15.06 -10.87 -0.46
CA THR A 198 14.47 -12.13 -0.93
C THR A 198 13.66 -11.90 -2.21
N TYR A 199 13.77 -12.82 -3.16
CA TYR A 199 12.99 -12.82 -4.39
C TYR A 199 11.63 -13.49 -4.18
N GLY A 200 10.62 -13.03 -4.92
CA GLY A 200 9.37 -13.76 -5.06
C GLY A 200 9.54 -15.02 -5.91
N ASP A 201 8.49 -15.83 -5.95
CA ASP A 201 8.36 -16.99 -6.84
C ASP A 201 7.16 -16.85 -7.79
N MET A 202 6.29 -15.87 -7.55
CA MET A 202 5.08 -15.64 -8.29
C MET A 202 5.06 -14.23 -8.85
N VAL A 203 5.26 -14.15 -10.16
CA VAL A 203 5.06 -12.93 -10.93
C VAL A 203 3.57 -12.80 -11.23
N ILE A 204 2.99 -11.71 -10.77
CA ILE A 204 1.62 -11.32 -11.06
C ILE A 204 1.75 -10.18 -12.08
N GLY A 205 1.07 -10.32 -13.23
CA GLY A 205 1.06 -9.40 -14.38
C GLY A 205 2.40 -8.83 -14.83
N ALA A 206 2.38 -7.68 -15.52
CA ALA A 206 3.59 -6.92 -15.87
C ALA A 206 4.19 -6.16 -14.66
N TRP A 207 5.35 -5.56 -14.86
CA TRP A 207 6.02 -4.73 -13.86
C TRP A 207 5.26 -3.43 -13.52
N ASP A 208 5.30 -3.00 -12.27
CA ASP A 208 4.63 -1.79 -11.75
C ASP A 208 5.59 -0.72 -11.19
N LEU A 209 5.76 0.38 -11.93
CA LEU A 209 6.56 1.52 -11.50
C LEU A 209 6.05 2.17 -10.20
N ALA A 210 4.73 2.18 -10.00
CA ALA A 210 4.10 2.90 -8.90
C ALA A 210 3.97 2.03 -7.64
N SER A 211 4.40 0.77 -7.67
CA SER A 211 4.32 -0.12 -6.51
C SER A 211 5.08 0.49 -5.34
N ILE A 212 4.50 0.35 -4.14
CA ILE A 212 5.17 0.68 -2.88
C ILE A 212 6.43 -0.15 -2.68
N MET A 213 6.52 -1.33 -3.29
CA MET A 213 7.64 -2.27 -3.20
C MET A 213 8.73 -1.99 -4.24
N ASN A 214 8.65 -0.90 -5.00
CA ASN A 214 9.57 -0.60 -6.10
C ASN A 214 10.51 0.55 -5.75
N TYR A 215 11.82 0.29 -5.73
CA TYR A 215 12.80 1.37 -5.49
C TYR A 215 12.91 2.34 -6.66
N CYS A 216 12.49 1.94 -7.85
CA CYS A 216 12.43 2.82 -9.01
C CYS A 216 11.21 3.74 -9.03
N ASN A 217 10.32 3.64 -8.04
CA ASN A 217 9.19 4.55 -7.90
C ASN A 217 9.69 5.99 -7.71
N PRO A 218 9.26 6.97 -8.53
CA PRO A 218 9.68 8.36 -8.37
C PRO A 218 9.24 8.96 -7.04
N ASP A 219 8.15 8.43 -6.47
CA ASP A 219 7.70 8.72 -5.12
C ASP A 219 8.28 7.67 -4.18
N TRP A 220 9.10 8.09 -3.21
CA TRP A 220 9.75 7.17 -2.28
C TRP A 220 8.72 6.32 -1.52
N ASN A 221 8.77 5.01 -1.75
CA ASN A 221 7.79 4.03 -1.29
C ASN A 221 6.33 4.45 -1.61
N GLY A 222 6.08 5.00 -2.80
CA GLY A 222 4.74 5.39 -3.26
C GLY A 222 4.06 6.43 -2.36
N ASN A 223 4.82 7.26 -1.63
CA ASN A 223 4.29 8.15 -0.59
C ASN A 223 3.49 7.41 0.51
N GLY A 224 3.84 6.13 0.78
CA GLY A 224 3.13 5.26 1.71
C GLY A 224 1.77 4.76 1.20
N GLN A 225 1.45 4.98 -0.07
CA GLN A 225 0.20 4.54 -0.70
C GLN A 225 0.44 3.28 -1.53
N LEU A 226 -0.54 2.38 -1.48
CA LEU A 226 -0.55 1.21 -2.34
C LEU A 226 -0.92 1.61 -3.76
N SER A 227 -0.20 1.08 -4.75
CA SER A 227 -0.67 1.15 -6.12
C SER A 227 -1.91 0.26 -6.31
N ALA A 228 -2.65 0.45 -7.41
CA ALA A 228 -3.76 -0.44 -7.74
C ALA A 228 -3.33 -1.90 -7.83
N THR A 229 -2.07 -2.13 -8.23
CA THR A 229 -1.45 -3.45 -8.30
C THR A 229 -1.23 -4.06 -6.93
N ASP A 230 -0.61 -3.30 -6.01
CA ASP A 230 -0.31 -3.74 -4.65
C ASP A 230 -1.60 -4.19 -3.95
N ILE A 231 -2.69 -3.44 -4.16
CA ILE A 231 -4.03 -3.75 -3.65
C ILE A 231 -4.50 -5.10 -4.17
N VAL A 232 -4.49 -5.32 -5.49
CA VAL A 232 -5.02 -6.58 -6.04
C VAL A 232 -4.14 -7.77 -5.65
N MET A 233 -2.81 -7.61 -5.60
CA MET A 233 -1.91 -8.64 -5.08
C MET A 233 -2.24 -8.98 -3.63
N ALA A 234 -2.43 -7.98 -2.76
CA ALA A 234 -2.86 -8.20 -1.38
C ALA A 234 -4.20 -8.93 -1.30
N GLN A 235 -5.18 -8.52 -2.10
CA GLN A 235 -6.49 -9.17 -2.15
C GLN A 235 -6.45 -10.60 -2.67
N MET A 236 -5.51 -10.93 -3.56
CA MET A 236 -5.32 -12.28 -4.07
C MET A 236 -4.94 -13.27 -2.96
N PHE A 237 -4.08 -12.86 -2.03
CA PHE A 237 -3.58 -13.72 -0.95
C PHE A 237 -4.38 -13.61 0.35
N TYR A 238 -4.89 -12.42 0.66
CA TYR A 238 -5.54 -12.12 1.94
C TYR A 238 -7.04 -11.83 1.82
N GLY A 239 -7.60 -11.89 0.62
CA GLY A 239 -9.00 -11.60 0.35
C GLY A 239 -9.29 -10.10 0.18
N ALA A 240 -10.40 -9.79 -0.49
CA ALA A 240 -10.92 -8.43 -0.56
C ALA A 240 -11.67 -8.06 0.73
N ARG A 241 -11.73 -6.76 1.00
CA ARG A 241 -12.52 -6.18 2.09
C ARG A 241 -13.91 -5.78 1.61
#